data_AF-A0A8S8YXS0-F1
#
_entry.id   AF-A0A8S8YXS0-F1
#
_cell.length_a   1.000
_cell.length_b   1.000
_cell.length_c   1.000
_cell.angle_alpha   90.00
_cell.angle_beta   90.00
_cell.angle_gamma   90.00
#
_symmetry.space_group_name_H-M   'P 1'
#
loop_
_entity.id
_entity.type
_entity.pdbx_description
1 polymer ?
#
loop_
_entity_poly.entity_id
_entity_poly.type
_entity_poly.pdbx_seq_one_letter_code
_entity_poly.pdbx_strand_id
1 'polypeptide(L)'
;MVAQSSGLDVQTGMSGGGGVGGFLKSMAKSAFGGESFFLNTFTAGPNGGWISMAPSAPGDINTFDIEPDQNLFMQGGAFMACSPNVNYDTKFQGAKALFSRESMFFLRAFSEGGPGQVFYCAYGAIKEVDVTPDAPIKVDNGHLVAFTDGVTYNVDKAGGWKTSLVGGEGLVLVLSGSGKCWIQTRNLQSLATKLIPFMPARSN
;
A
#
# COMPACT_ATOMS: atom_id res chain seq x y z
N MET A 1 -10.51 5.74 -10.96
CA MET A 1 -11.74 6.54 -11.11
C MET A 1 -12.72 5.74 -11.95
N VAL A 2 -13.99 5.64 -11.52
CA VAL A 2 -15.07 4.89 -12.18
C VAL A 2 -16.06 5.85 -12.86
N ALA A 3 -16.48 6.87 -12.13
CA ALA A 3 -17.41 7.90 -12.61
C ALA A 3 -17.17 9.20 -11.85
N GLN A 4 -17.55 10.33 -12.43
CA GLN A 4 -17.36 11.63 -11.81
C GLN A 4 -18.42 12.64 -12.32
N SER A 5 -18.73 13.66 -11.53
CA SER A 5 -19.52 14.80 -11.99
C SER A 5 -18.76 15.60 -13.07
N SER A 6 -19.48 16.15 -14.05
CA SER A 6 -18.89 16.81 -15.25
C SER A 6 -18.07 18.07 -14.97
N GLY A 7 -18.22 18.69 -13.80
CA GLY A 7 -17.52 19.93 -13.41
C GLY A 7 -16.25 19.73 -12.59
N LEU A 8 -15.70 18.52 -12.52
CA LEU A 8 -14.45 18.24 -11.81
C LEU A 8 -13.24 18.62 -12.66
N ASP A 9 -12.34 19.43 -12.11
CA ASP A 9 -11.01 19.64 -12.66
C ASP A 9 -10.10 18.47 -12.26
N VAL A 10 -9.38 17.91 -13.23
CA VAL A 10 -8.48 16.77 -13.03
C VAL A 10 -7.08 17.17 -13.44
N GLN A 11 -6.18 17.20 -12.46
CA GLN A 11 -4.77 17.47 -12.70
C GLN A 11 -3.99 16.20 -12.41
N THR A 12 -3.35 15.65 -13.44
CA THR A 12 -2.38 14.59 -13.27
C THR A 12 -1.06 15.22 -12.81
N GLY A 13 -0.79 15.12 -11.52
CA GLY A 13 0.41 15.66 -10.90
C GLY A 13 1.23 14.54 -10.28
N MET A 14 2.55 14.60 -10.43
CA MET A 14 3.43 13.86 -9.53
C MET A 14 3.47 14.68 -8.24
N SER A 15 2.86 14.20 -7.16
CA SER A 15 2.95 14.93 -5.89
C SER A 15 4.42 15.03 -5.48
N GLY A 16 4.85 16.25 -5.16
CA GLY A 16 6.25 16.59 -4.92
C GLY A 16 6.86 17.51 -5.99
N GLY A 17 6.44 18.78 -5.99
CA GLY A 17 7.16 19.89 -6.62
C GLY A 17 7.13 19.92 -8.15
N GLY A 18 6.35 20.86 -8.70
CA GLY A 18 6.23 21.08 -10.14
C GLY A 18 7.57 21.33 -10.82
N GLY A 19 7.91 20.47 -11.79
CA GLY A 19 9.05 20.63 -12.69
C GLY A 19 9.58 19.31 -13.25
N VAL A 20 10.32 19.37 -14.36
CA VAL A 20 11.01 18.24 -14.99
C VAL A 20 11.96 17.50 -14.02
N GLY A 21 12.43 18.18 -12.97
CA GLY A 21 13.19 17.56 -11.87
C GLY A 21 12.36 16.70 -10.90
N GLY A 22 11.08 17.02 -10.68
CA GLY A 22 10.14 16.18 -9.93
C GLY A 22 9.77 14.91 -10.68
N PHE A 23 9.72 14.98 -12.03
CA PHE A 23 9.52 13.85 -12.91
C PHE A 23 10.61 12.79 -12.79
N LEU A 24 11.88 13.19 -12.85
CA LEU A 24 13.01 12.26 -12.69
C LEU A 24 13.08 11.67 -11.27
N LYS A 25 12.72 12.44 -10.24
CA LYS A 25 12.74 11.97 -8.85
C LYS A 25 11.60 10.99 -8.54
N SER A 26 10.42 11.20 -9.12
CA SER A 26 9.28 10.28 -8.97
C SER A 26 9.43 9.04 -9.85
N MET A 27 10.05 9.14 -11.04
CA MET A 27 10.48 7.96 -11.80
C MET A 27 11.55 7.15 -11.04
N ALA A 28 12.54 7.81 -10.43
CA ALA A 28 13.52 7.14 -9.58
C ALA A 28 12.87 6.44 -8.39
N LYS A 29 11.91 7.07 -7.69
CA LYS A 29 11.14 6.41 -6.61
C LYS A 29 10.29 5.23 -7.12
N SER A 30 9.67 5.36 -8.28
CA SER A 30 8.88 4.28 -8.89
C SER A 30 9.74 3.06 -9.29
N ALA A 31 11.00 3.28 -9.66
CA ALA A 31 11.94 2.21 -9.98
C ALA A 31 12.35 1.37 -8.76
N PHE A 32 12.25 1.91 -7.53
CA PHE A 32 12.52 1.16 -6.30
C PHE A 32 11.27 0.48 -5.73
N GLY A 33 10.07 1.03 -5.94
CA GLY A 33 8.81 0.49 -5.44
C GLY A 33 8.05 -0.44 -6.40
N GLY A 34 8.50 -0.60 -7.65
CA GLY A 34 7.86 -1.47 -8.65
C GLY A 34 6.52 -0.96 -9.21
N GLU A 35 5.93 0.08 -8.61
CA GLU A 35 4.70 0.73 -9.07
C GLU A 35 4.94 2.20 -9.40
N SER A 36 4.35 2.65 -10.50
CA SER A 36 4.39 4.05 -10.90
C SER A 36 3.40 4.85 -10.06
N PHE A 37 3.90 5.60 -9.08
CA PHE A 37 3.08 6.43 -8.20
C PHE A 37 2.69 7.76 -8.88
N PHE A 38 1.77 7.67 -9.83
CA PHE A 38 1.09 8.82 -10.43
C PHE A 38 -0.27 9.00 -9.78
N LEU A 39 -0.48 10.12 -9.11
CA LEU A 39 -1.80 10.46 -8.55
C LEU A 39 -2.47 11.53 -9.41
N ASN A 40 -3.79 11.43 -9.48
CA ASN A 40 -4.64 12.46 -10.04
C ASN A 40 -5.24 13.26 -8.89
N THR A 41 -5.11 14.58 -8.95
CA THR A 41 -5.79 15.51 -8.05
C THR A 41 -7.13 15.90 -8.68
N PHE A 42 -8.21 15.65 -7.95
CA PHE A 42 -9.56 16.00 -8.36
C PHE A 42 -10.05 17.20 -7.54
N THR A 43 -10.43 18.29 -8.21
CA THR A 43 -10.88 19.53 -7.55
C THR A 43 -12.30 19.86 -8.00
N ALA A 44 -13.22 19.95 -7.04
CA ALA A 44 -14.60 20.34 -7.30
C ALA A 44 -14.71 21.86 -7.52
N GLY A 45 -15.62 22.27 -8.40
CA GLY A 45 -15.98 23.66 -8.58
C GLY A 45 -16.86 24.22 -7.44
N PRO A 46 -17.31 25.47 -7.53
CA PRO A 46 -18.08 26.15 -6.46
C PRO A 46 -19.38 25.43 -6.04
N ASN A 47 -19.96 24.63 -6.94
CA ASN A 47 -21.19 23.89 -6.69
C ASN A 47 -20.95 22.48 -6.10
N GLY A 48 -19.70 22.17 -5.74
CA GLY A 48 -19.30 20.83 -5.33
C GLY A 48 -19.20 19.86 -6.51
N GLY A 49 -18.98 18.58 -6.19
CA GLY A 49 -18.81 17.52 -7.15
C GLY A 49 -18.67 16.17 -6.45
N TRP A 50 -18.71 15.09 -7.22
CA TRP A 50 -18.54 13.75 -6.70
C TRP A 50 -17.65 12.92 -7.63
N ILE A 51 -16.89 12.01 -7.02
CA ILE A 51 -16.11 11.00 -7.71
C ILE A 51 -16.44 9.63 -7.12
N SER A 52 -16.60 8.64 -7.98
CA SER A 52 -16.65 7.24 -7.61
C SER A 52 -15.32 6.58 -7.97
N MET A 53 -14.76 5.83 -7.04
CA MET A 53 -13.50 5.13 -7.19
C MET A 53 -13.68 3.67 -6.82
N ALA A 54 -12.91 2.79 -7.44
CA ALA A 54 -12.86 1.37 -7.12
C ALA A 54 -11.40 0.92 -7.10
N PRO A 55 -11.02 0.01 -6.19
CA PRO A 55 -9.71 -0.61 -6.18
C PRO A 55 -9.54 -1.52 -7.40
N SER A 56 -8.27 -1.81 -7.75
CA SER A 56 -7.93 -2.74 -8.83
C SER A 56 -8.25 -4.20 -8.48
N ALA A 57 -8.15 -4.56 -7.20
CA ALA A 57 -8.47 -5.88 -6.69
C ALA A 57 -9.85 -5.90 -6.01
N PRO A 58 -10.63 -6.99 -6.12
CA PRO A 58 -11.89 -7.12 -5.40
C PRO A 58 -11.67 -7.19 -3.88
N GLY A 59 -12.23 -6.26 -3.13
CA GLY A 59 -12.15 -6.27 -1.68
C GLY A 59 -12.70 -5.01 -1.03
N ASP A 60 -12.48 -4.92 0.27
CA ASP A 60 -12.95 -3.81 1.09
C ASP A 60 -12.14 -2.53 0.84
N ILE A 61 -12.78 -1.40 1.11
CA ILE A 61 -12.16 -0.08 1.19
C ILE A 61 -12.44 0.46 2.59
N ASN A 62 -11.40 0.89 3.30
CA ASN A 62 -11.53 1.57 4.58
C ASN A 62 -10.88 2.95 4.55
N THR A 63 -11.22 3.76 5.56
CA THR A 63 -10.58 5.05 5.81
C THR A 63 -9.71 5.00 7.05
N PHE A 64 -8.70 5.85 7.07
CA PHE A 64 -7.90 6.16 8.25
C PHE A 64 -7.73 7.67 8.33
N ASP A 65 -8.14 8.25 9.46
CA ASP A 65 -7.94 9.66 9.75
C ASP A 65 -6.53 9.83 10.33
N ILE A 66 -5.73 10.65 9.66
CA ILE A 66 -4.35 10.95 10.03
C ILE A 66 -4.35 12.27 10.80
N GLU A 67 -4.25 12.16 12.12
CA GLU A 67 -3.99 13.31 12.98
C GLU A 67 -2.58 13.87 12.77
N PRO A 68 -2.32 15.15 13.13
CA PRO A 68 -0.97 15.69 13.16
C PRO A 68 -0.02 14.78 13.93
N ASP A 69 1.20 14.61 13.41
CA ASP A 69 2.25 13.73 13.94
C ASP A 69 1.96 12.22 13.89
N GLN A 70 0.85 11.79 13.27
CA GLN A 70 0.58 10.39 12.97
C GLN A 70 0.96 10.03 11.53
N ASN A 71 1.34 8.78 11.35
CA ASN A 71 1.65 8.17 10.07
C ASN A 71 0.89 6.85 9.93
N LEU A 72 0.46 6.59 8.70
CA LEU A 72 0.01 5.28 8.27
C LEU A 72 1.02 4.70 7.28
N PHE A 73 1.48 3.48 7.53
CA PHE A 73 2.34 2.72 6.62
C PHE A 73 1.48 1.71 5.87
N MET A 74 1.49 1.74 4.55
CA MET A 74 0.70 0.87 3.68
C MET A 74 1.59 0.07 2.74
N GLN A 75 1.25 -1.19 2.48
CA GLN A 75 1.93 -1.99 1.46
C GLN A 75 1.63 -1.44 0.06
N GLY A 76 2.53 -1.70 -0.90
CA GLY A 76 2.27 -1.42 -2.32
C GLY A 76 0.93 -1.99 -2.77
N GLY A 77 0.18 -1.22 -3.57
CA GLY A 77 -1.18 -1.55 -3.99
C GLY A 77 -2.31 -1.29 -2.98
N ALA A 78 -2.04 -1.00 -1.70
CA ALA A 78 -3.10 -0.72 -0.71
C ALA A 78 -3.59 0.73 -0.71
N PHE A 79 -2.77 1.69 -1.15
CA PHE A 79 -3.17 3.10 -1.23
C PHE A 79 -4.17 3.32 -2.35
N MET A 80 -5.29 3.99 -2.05
CA MET A 80 -6.34 4.28 -3.03
C MET A 80 -6.54 5.78 -3.28
N ALA A 81 -6.70 6.57 -2.23
CA ALA A 81 -6.89 8.02 -2.32
C ALA A 81 -6.59 8.71 -0.98
N CYS A 82 -6.45 10.03 -0.98
CA CYS A 82 -6.29 10.81 0.24
C CYS A 82 -6.82 12.24 0.09
N SER A 83 -6.99 12.94 1.20
CA SER A 83 -7.26 14.37 1.21
C SER A 83 -6.04 15.16 0.71
N PRO A 84 -6.22 16.41 0.19
CA PRO A 84 -5.13 17.18 -0.43
C PRO A 84 -3.96 17.53 0.50
N ASN A 85 -4.18 17.53 1.81
CA ASN A 85 -3.18 17.84 2.83
C ASN A 85 -2.40 16.60 3.31
N VAL A 86 -2.70 15.41 2.78
CA VAL A 86 -1.92 14.20 3.04
C VAL A 86 -0.76 14.12 2.06
N ASN A 87 0.44 14.09 2.62
CA ASN A 87 1.67 13.81 1.92
C ASN A 87 2.05 12.35 2.05
N TYR A 88 2.91 11.88 1.14
CA TYR A 88 3.39 10.51 1.17
C TYR A 88 4.83 10.37 0.67
N ASP A 89 5.52 9.38 1.23
CA ASP A 89 6.82 8.95 0.75
C ASP A 89 7.02 7.45 0.92
N THR A 90 8.06 6.93 0.29
CA THR A 90 8.46 5.54 0.49
C THR A 90 9.42 5.50 1.67
N LYS A 91 9.05 4.81 2.74
CA LYS A 91 9.96 4.59 3.87
C LYS A 91 10.89 3.43 3.53
N PHE A 92 12.11 3.76 3.12
CA PHE A 92 13.16 2.79 2.86
C PHE A 92 13.92 2.49 4.16
N GLN A 93 13.73 1.31 4.77
CA GLN A 93 14.45 0.91 5.99
C GLN A 93 15.80 0.18 5.74
N GLY A 94 16.47 0.52 4.63
CA GLY A 94 17.88 0.18 4.42
C GLY A 94 18.15 -1.03 3.51
N ALA A 95 19.44 -1.28 3.27
CA ALA A 95 19.93 -2.21 2.25
C ALA A 95 19.39 -3.65 2.38
N LYS A 96 19.01 -4.12 3.58
CA LYS A 96 18.45 -5.46 3.79
C LYS A 96 17.12 -5.68 3.04
N ALA A 97 16.31 -4.64 2.84
CA ALA A 97 15.06 -4.72 2.10
C ALA A 97 15.26 -4.89 0.57
N LEU A 98 16.40 -4.44 0.03
CA LEU A 98 16.76 -4.60 -1.40
C LEU A 98 17.25 -6.00 -1.75
N PHE A 99 17.74 -6.76 -0.77
CA PHE A 99 18.25 -8.13 -0.98
C PHE A 99 17.18 -9.21 -0.81
N SER A 100 15.97 -8.82 -0.39
CA SER A 100 14.80 -9.67 -0.52
C SER A 100 14.37 -9.65 -1.98
N ARG A 101 14.30 -10.82 -2.63
CA ARG A 101 13.79 -10.94 -4.01
C ARG A 101 12.35 -10.43 -4.16
N GLU A 102 11.65 -10.24 -3.05
CA GLU A 102 10.42 -9.48 -2.94
C GLU A 102 10.76 -8.08 -2.41
N SER A 103 10.66 -7.09 -3.28
CA SER A 103 10.86 -5.67 -3.04
C SER A 103 9.90 -5.19 -1.93
N MET A 104 10.35 -5.18 -0.66
CA MET A 104 9.50 -4.80 0.48
C MET A 104 9.56 -3.31 0.76
N PHE A 105 8.57 -2.58 0.24
CA PHE A 105 8.44 -1.13 0.39
C PHE A 105 7.07 -0.78 0.95
N PHE A 106 7.06 0.09 1.95
CA PHE A 106 5.84 0.66 2.51
C PHE A 106 5.72 2.13 2.10
N LEU A 107 4.54 2.51 1.64
CA LEU A 107 4.14 3.89 1.48
C LEU A 107 3.79 4.44 2.85
N ARG A 108 4.49 5.48 3.29
CA ARG A 108 4.12 6.27 4.47
C ARG A 108 3.23 7.40 4.02
N ALA A 109 2.06 7.56 4.64
CA ALA A 109 1.20 8.71 4.51
C ALA A 109 1.16 9.50 5.84
N PHE A 110 1.21 10.82 5.76
CA PHE A 110 1.19 11.74 6.90
C PHE A 110 0.52 13.06 6.52
N SER A 111 -0.11 13.75 7.47
CA SER A 111 -0.84 14.99 7.21
C SER A 111 0.00 16.23 7.56
N GLU A 112 -0.13 17.29 6.75
CA GLU A 112 0.47 18.60 7.01
C GLU A 112 -0.62 19.66 7.14
N GLY A 113 -0.46 20.61 8.08
CA GLY A 113 -1.40 21.72 8.24
C GLY A 113 -2.76 21.37 8.86
N GLY A 114 -2.95 20.13 9.34
CA GLY A 114 -4.15 19.69 10.05
C GLY A 114 -4.48 18.21 9.77
N PRO A 115 -5.57 17.68 10.37
CA PRO A 115 -6.00 16.30 10.13
C PRO A 115 -6.25 16.02 8.65
N GLY A 116 -5.83 14.85 8.19
CA GLY A 116 -6.04 14.37 6.83
C GLY A 116 -6.77 13.03 6.84
N GLN A 117 -7.22 12.56 5.68
CA GLN A 117 -7.87 11.26 5.55
C GLN A 117 -7.25 10.47 4.41
N VAL A 118 -7.02 9.18 4.63
CA VAL A 118 -6.55 8.22 3.63
C VAL A 118 -7.59 7.13 3.43
N PHE A 119 -7.82 6.80 2.17
CA PHE A 119 -8.58 5.63 1.74
C PHE A 119 -7.59 4.56 1.32
N TYR A 120 -7.73 3.37 1.91
CA TYR A 120 -6.91 2.21 1.59
C TYR A 120 -7.80 1.01 1.29
N CYS A 121 -7.30 0.10 0.47
CA CYS A 121 -8.04 -1.06 0.00
C CYS A 121 -7.28 -2.36 0.22
N ALA A 122 -8.00 -3.46 0.11
CA ALA A 122 -7.47 -4.81 0.22
C ALA A 122 -7.92 -5.70 -0.94
N TYR A 123 -7.24 -6.83 -1.10
CA TYR A 123 -7.78 -7.96 -1.83
C TYR A 123 -8.51 -8.90 -0.84
N GLY A 124 -9.84 -8.93 -0.93
CA GLY A 124 -10.70 -9.56 0.07
C GLY A 124 -11.08 -8.60 1.22
N ALA A 125 -11.39 -9.16 2.38
CA ALA A 125 -11.88 -8.40 3.52
C ALA A 125 -10.72 -7.81 4.35
N ILE A 126 -10.94 -6.64 4.96
CA ILE A 126 -9.98 -6.01 5.88
C ILE A 126 -10.27 -6.43 7.31
N LYS A 127 -9.22 -6.81 8.05
CA LYS A 127 -9.29 -7.08 9.49
C LYS A 127 -8.25 -6.26 10.24
N GLU A 128 -8.72 -5.49 11.23
CA GLU A 128 -7.85 -4.82 12.19
C GLU A 128 -7.34 -5.79 13.26
N VAL A 129 -6.06 -5.64 13.63
CA VAL A 129 -5.40 -6.40 14.68
C VAL A 129 -4.54 -5.46 15.51
N ASP A 130 -4.75 -5.47 16.82
CA ASP A 130 -3.90 -4.76 17.78
C ASP A 130 -2.54 -5.45 17.89
N VAL A 131 -1.47 -4.65 17.85
CA VAL A 131 -0.10 -5.09 18.11
C VAL A 131 0.31 -4.51 19.45
N THR A 132 0.63 -5.39 20.40
CA THR A 132 1.09 -4.98 21.73
C THR A 132 2.49 -5.53 22.00
N PRO A 133 3.27 -4.90 22.91
CA PRO A 133 4.63 -5.36 23.20
C PRO A 133 4.69 -6.82 23.69
N ASP A 134 3.64 -7.25 24.40
CA ASP A 134 3.53 -8.58 24.99
C ASP A 134 3.00 -9.64 24.01
N ALA A 135 2.41 -9.22 22.88
CA ALA A 135 1.80 -10.10 21.89
C ALA A 135 2.22 -9.70 20.46
N PRO A 136 3.49 -9.95 20.08
CA PRO A 136 3.92 -9.76 18.70
C PRO A 136 3.16 -10.72 17.78
N ILE A 137 2.84 -10.26 16.57
CA ILE A 137 2.05 -11.03 15.61
C ILE A 137 2.91 -11.42 14.40
N LYS A 138 2.58 -12.57 13.80
CA LYS A 138 3.19 -13.04 12.56
C LYS A 138 2.15 -12.95 11.45
N VAL A 139 2.49 -12.25 10.37
CA VAL A 139 1.61 -12.01 9.22
C VAL A 139 2.34 -12.42 7.96
N ASP A 140 1.70 -13.23 7.11
CA ASP A 140 2.23 -13.49 5.77
C ASP A 140 2.39 -12.16 5.01
N ASN A 141 3.51 -11.99 4.31
CA ASN A 141 3.80 -10.75 3.60
C ASN A 141 2.69 -10.30 2.64
N GLY A 142 2.08 -11.23 1.90
CA GLY A 142 1.00 -10.91 0.96
C GLY A 142 -0.36 -10.65 1.62
N HIS A 143 -0.41 -10.65 2.95
CA HIS A 143 -1.61 -10.42 3.74
C HIS A 143 -1.56 -9.15 4.59
N LEU A 144 -0.43 -8.45 4.68
CA LEU A 144 -0.39 -7.15 5.34
C LEU A 144 -1.00 -6.08 4.43
N VAL A 145 -1.77 -5.15 4.99
CA VAL A 145 -2.35 -4.01 4.25
C VAL A 145 -1.71 -2.72 4.74
N ALA A 146 -1.76 -2.49 6.05
CA ALA A 146 -1.22 -1.29 6.67
C ALA A 146 -0.85 -1.49 8.15
N PHE A 147 -0.10 -0.55 8.72
CA PHE A 147 0.16 -0.46 10.16
C PHE A 147 0.44 0.98 10.60
N THR A 148 0.22 1.28 11.88
CA THR A 148 0.43 2.61 12.48
C THR A 148 1.86 2.83 12.95
N ASP A 149 2.17 4.07 13.36
CA ASP A 149 3.30 4.33 14.24
C ASP A 149 3.31 3.43 15.49
N GLY A 150 4.49 3.28 16.08
CA GLY A 150 4.72 2.41 17.23
C GLY A 150 4.81 0.92 16.89
N VAL A 151 4.40 0.51 15.69
CA VAL A 151 4.62 -0.84 15.16
C VAL A 151 5.92 -0.89 14.35
N THR A 152 6.73 -1.89 14.64
CA THR A 152 7.94 -2.26 13.91
C THR A 152 7.76 -3.63 13.29
N TYR A 153 8.47 -3.93 12.21
CA TYR A 153 8.42 -5.23 11.56
C TYR A 153 9.81 -5.81 11.34
N ASN A 154 9.90 -7.13 11.42
CA ASN A 154 11.07 -7.90 10.97
C ASN A 154 10.63 -8.92 9.92
N VAL A 155 11.44 -9.08 8.88
CA VAL A 155 11.23 -10.12 7.86
C VAL A 155 11.86 -11.41 8.35
N ASP A 156 11.06 -12.47 8.42
CA ASP A 156 11.46 -13.83 8.75
C ASP A 156 11.06 -14.79 7.63
N LYS A 157 11.65 -15.98 7.59
CA LYS A 157 11.27 -17.02 6.62
C LYS A 157 10.09 -17.83 7.17
N ALA A 158 9.12 -18.13 6.31
CA ALA A 158 8.03 -19.05 6.64
C ALA A 158 8.60 -20.48 6.83
N GLY A 159 8.99 -20.83 8.06
CA GLY A 159 9.51 -22.16 8.39
C GLY A 159 10.85 -22.50 7.72
N GLY A 160 11.15 -23.80 7.63
CA GLY A 160 12.38 -24.29 6.99
C GLY A 160 12.39 -24.04 5.48
N TRP A 161 13.58 -23.95 4.87
CA TRP A 161 13.80 -23.69 3.43
C TRP A 161 12.99 -24.57 2.47
N LYS A 162 12.56 -25.78 2.90
CA LYS A 162 11.73 -26.70 2.11
C LYS A 162 10.24 -26.31 2.10
N THR A 163 9.71 -25.69 3.16
CA THR A 163 8.29 -25.33 3.25
C THR A 163 7.98 -24.09 2.40
N SER A 164 8.90 -23.12 2.41
CA SER A 164 8.75 -21.86 1.68
C SER A 164 8.77 -22.02 0.15
N LEU A 165 9.50 -23.03 -0.38
CA LEU A 165 9.56 -23.32 -1.82
C LEU A 165 8.35 -24.09 -2.37
N VAL A 166 7.62 -24.82 -1.51
CA VAL A 166 6.54 -25.72 -1.93
C VAL A 166 5.15 -25.14 -1.65
N GLY A 167 5.04 -24.24 -0.65
CA GLY A 167 3.78 -23.58 -0.29
C GLY A 167 3.52 -22.25 -1.02
N GLY A 168 4.52 -21.66 -1.67
CA GLY A 168 4.40 -20.32 -2.26
C GLY A 168 4.39 -19.17 -1.25
N GLU A 169 4.58 -19.47 0.04
CA GLU A 169 4.68 -18.51 1.14
C GLU A 169 6.17 -18.25 1.41
N GLY A 170 6.68 -17.15 0.86
CA GLY A 170 8.11 -16.82 0.85
C GLY A 170 8.61 -16.23 2.16
N LEU A 171 7.85 -15.28 2.71
CA LEU A 171 8.28 -14.38 3.78
C LEU A 171 7.13 -14.09 4.75
N VAL A 172 7.48 -14.02 6.03
CA VAL A 172 6.56 -13.63 7.11
C VAL A 172 7.08 -12.35 7.74
N LEU A 173 6.16 -11.45 8.06
CA LEU A 173 6.41 -10.25 8.83
C LEU A 173 6.09 -10.51 10.30
N VAL A 174 7.08 -10.30 11.16
CA VAL A 174 6.90 -10.30 12.61
C VAL A 174 6.69 -8.86 13.04
N LEU A 175 5.46 -8.50 13.40
CA LEU A 175 5.10 -7.16 13.87
C LEU A 175 5.17 -7.11 15.40
N SER A 176 5.86 -6.10 15.92
CA SER A 176 6.08 -5.88 17.36
C SER A 176 5.98 -4.40 17.70
N GLY A 177 5.63 -4.09 18.94
CA GLY A 177 5.51 -2.71 19.43
C GLY A 177 4.10 -2.41 19.91
N SER A 178 3.67 -1.16 19.82
CA SER A 178 2.35 -0.73 20.29
C SER A 178 1.63 0.05 19.21
N GLY A 179 0.55 -0.50 18.66
CA GLY A 179 -0.25 0.15 17.63
C GLY A 179 -1.22 -0.82 16.98
N LYS A 180 -1.62 -0.53 15.75
CA LYS A 180 -2.58 -1.34 14.98
C LYS A 180 -1.98 -1.75 13.65
N CYS A 181 -2.41 -2.90 13.15
CA CYS A 181 -2.20 -3.29 11.78
C CYS A 181 -3.51 -3.75 11.14
N TRP A 182 -3.56 -3.71 9.82
CA TRP A 182 -4.67 -4.19 9.02
C TRP A 182 -4.15 -5.28 8.10
N ILE A 183 -4.88 -6.40 8.07
CA ILE A 183 -4.58 -7.54 7.23
C ILE A 183 -5.73 -7.80 6.25
N GLN A 184 -5.43 -8.48 5.16
CA GLN A 184 -6.41 -8.88 4.14
C GLN A 184 -6.67 -10.39 4.15
N THR A 185 -7.87 -10.82 3.74
CA THR A 185 -8.23 -12.25 3.76
C THR A 185 -7.78 -13.04 2.53
N ARG A 186 -7.31 -12.38 1.47
CA ARG A 186 -6.85 -13.04 0.24
C ARG A 186 -5.48 -12.52 -0.19
N ASN A 187 -4.75 -13.35 -0.92
CA ASN A 187 -3.44 -13.01 -1.48
C ASN A 187 -3.50 -13.11 -3.00
N LEU A 188 -3.20 -12.00 -3.69
CA LEU A 188 -3.30 -11.90 -5.14
C LEU A 188 -2.23 -12.75 -5.84
N GLN A 189 -1.03 -12.84 -5.26
CA GLN A 189 0.04 -13.69 -5.76
C GLN A 189 -0.35 -15.17 -5.67
N SER A 190 -0.93 -15.59 -4.54
CA SER A 190 -1.43 -16.98 -4.39
C SER A 190 -2.54 -17.30 -5.40
N LEU A 191 -3.43 -16.34 -5.70
CA LEU A 191 -4.42 -16.51 -6.77
C LEU A 191 -3.73 -16.67 -8.13
N ALA A 192 -2.80 -15.77 -8.47
CA ALA A 192 -2.08 -15.81 -9.74
C ALA A 192 -1.37 -17.16 -9.93
N THR A 193 -0.64 -17.64 -8.91
CA THR A 193 0.04 -18.94 -8.94
C THR A 193 -0.93 -20.11 -9.20
N LYS A 194 -2.14 -20.06 -8.63
CA LYS A 194 -3.19 -21.08 -8.89
C LYS A 194 -3.78 -21.00 -10.29
N LEU A 195 -3.73 -19.84 -10.94
CA LEU A 195 -4.23 -19.64 -12.31
C LEU A 195 -3.19 -20.03 -13.37
N ILE A 196 -1.88 -19.93 -13.08
CA ILE A 196 -0.79 -20.24 -14.03
C ILE A 196 -1.01 -21.54 -14.84
N PRO A 197 -1.38 -22.69 -14.22
CA PRO A 197 -1.57 -23.94 -14.98
C PRO A 197 -2.66 -23.90 -16.04
N PHE A 198 -3.60 -22.95 -15.94
CA PHE A 198 -4.70 -22.75 -16.87
C PHE A 198 -4.42 -21.65 -17.91
N MET A 199 -3.31 -20.93 -17.77
CA MET A 199 -2.91 -19.90 -18.73
C MET A 199 -2.28 -20.56 -19.95
N PRO A 200 -2.57 -20.07 -21.18
CA PRO A 200 -1.92 -20.60 -22.37
C PRO A 200 -0.39 -20.44 -22.25
N ALA A 201 0.33 -21.56 -22.41
CA ALA A 201 1.77 -21.51 -22.54
C ALA A 201 2.11 -20.75 -23.83
N ARG A 202 3.16 -19.92 -23.81
CA ARG A 202 3.67 -19.31 -25.05
C ARG A 202 4.03 -20.43 -26.02
N SER A 203 3.28 -20.58 -27.11
CA SER A 203 3.75 -21.30 -28.29
C SER A 203 4.71 -20.38 -29.04
N ASN A 204 5.97 -20.80 -29.16
CA ASN A 204 6.91 -20.16 -30.09
C ASN A 204 6.49 -20.43 -31.54
#